data_AF-A0A6G3XFZ0-F1
#
_entry.id   AF-A0A6G3XFZ0-F1
#
_cell.length_a   1.000
_cell.length_b   1.000
_cell.length_c   1.000
_cell.angle_alpha   90.00
_cell.angle_beta   90.00
_cell.angle_gamma   90.00
#
_symmetry.space_group_name_H-M   'P 1'
#
loop_
_entity.id
_entity.type
_entity.pdbx_description
1 polymer ?
#
loop_
_entity_poly.entity_id
_entity_poly.type
_entity_poly.pdbx_seq_one_letter_code
_entity_poly.pdbx_strand_id
1 'polypeptide(L)' 'MDKTLIVTNDFPPRPGGIQAFLHNMALRLDPDRVVVYASTWKRGEEGAAATAAFDAEQPFPVVRDRTTMLLPT' A
#
# COMPACT_ATOMS: atom_id res chain seq x y z
N MET A 1 9.63 20.40 7.15
CA MET A 1 8.71 20.09 6.04
C MET A 1 8.29 18.65 6.26
N ASP A 2 7.03 18.41 6.61
CA ASP A 2 6.62 17.13 7.20
C ASP A 2 6.31 16.08 6.12
N LYS A 3 6.68 14.83 6.37
CA LYS A 3 6.42 13.71 5.48
C LYS A 3 5.41 12.77 6.15
N THR A 4 4.43 12.31 5.39
CA THR A 4 3.36 11.43 5.90
C THR A 4 3.71 9.97 5.60
N LEU A 5 3.67 9.12 6.63
CA LEU A 5 3.74 7.67 6.49
C LEU A 5 2.34 7.08 6.73
N ILE A 6 1.76 6.45 5.72
CA ILE A 6 0.51 5.71 5.84
C ILE A 6 0.84 4.25 6.15
N VAL A 7 0.51 3.78 7.35
CA VAL A 7 0.67 2.38 7.76
C VAL A 7 -0.68 1.67 7.70
N THR A 8 -0.80 0.60 6.91
CA THR A 8 -2.11 -0.07 6.72
C THR A 8 -2.03 -1.56 6.38
N ASN A 9 -3.03 -2.33 6.80
CA ASN A 9 -3.26 -3.71 6.33
C ASN A 9 -4.11 -3.77 5.05
N ASP A 10 -4.71 -2.64 4.67
CA ASP A 10 -5.74 -2.56 3.67
C ASP A 10 -5.31 -1.61 2.56
N PHE A 11 -4.43 -2.11 1.69
CA PHE A 11 -4.04 -1.43 0.46
C PHE A 11 -4.34 -2.32 -0.76
N PRO A 12 -4.61 -1.74 -1.96
CA PRO A 12 -4.79 -2.55 -3.18
C PRO A 12 -3.54 -3.42 -3.46
N PRO A 13 -3.61 -4.46 -4.31
CA PRO A 13 -4.68 -4.77 -5.26
C PRO A 13 -5.82 -5.59 -4.66
N ARG A 14 -5.83 -5.84 -3.34
CA ARG A 14 -7.00 -6.42 -2.67
C ARG A 14 -8.22 -5.51 -2.89
N PRO A 15 -9.34 -6.02 -3.42
CA PRO A 15 -10.54 -5.22 -3.56
C PRO A 15 -11.17 -4.95 -2.19
N GLY A 16 -11.64 -3.73 -1.96
CA GLY A 16 -12.40 -3.36 -0.78
C GLY A 16 -12.47 -1.84 -0.56
N GLY A 17 -13.42 -1.42 0.27
CA GLY A 17 -13.71 0.00 0.50
C GLY A 17 -12.56 0.75 1.18
N ILE A 18 -11.91 0.13 2.17
CA ILE A 18 -10.78 0.75 2.90
C ILE A 18 -9.57 0.90 1.98
N GLN A 19 -9.29 -0.13 1.18
CA GLN A 19 -8.22 -0.13 0.17
C GLN A 19 -8.41 1.01 -0.82
N ALA A 20 -9.63 1.13 -1.37
CA ALA A 20 -9.97 2.19 -2.29
C ALA A 20 -9.90 3.58 -1.63
N PHE A 21 -10.36 3.72 -0.39
CA PHE A 21 -10.31 4.97 0.36
C PHE A 21 -8.86 5.43 0.60
N LEU A 22 -8.01 4.56 1.15
CA LEU A 22 -6.62 4.89 1.46
C LEU A 22 -5.80 5.20 0.20
N HIS A 23 -6.00 4.43 -0.87
CA HIS A 23 -5.36 4.71 -2.15
C HIS A 23 -5.81 6.06 -2.72
N ASN A 24 -7.11 6.35 -2.72
CA ASN A 24 -7.64 7.65 -3.15
C ASN A 24 -7.13 8.81 -2.30
N MET A 25 -7.00 8.62 -0.99
CA MET A 25 -6.43 9.62 -0.09
C MET A 25 -4.97 9.88 -0.43
N ALA A 26 -4.15 8.83 -0.61
CA ALA A 26 -2.74 8.94 -0.94
C ALA A 26 -2.51 9.65 -2.29
N LEU A 27 -3.32 9.36 -3.31
CA LEU A 27 -3.27 10.03 -4.63
C LEU A 27 -3.55 11.54 -4.58
N ARG A 28 -4.15 12.05 -3.51
CA ARG A 28 -4.46 13.48 -3.33
C ARG A 28 -3.40 14.22 -2.50
N LEU A 29 -2.40 13.51 -1.99
CA LEU A 29 -1.24 14.10 -1.33
C LEU A 29 -0.14 14.37 -2.36
N ASP A 30 0.75 15.29 -2.02
CA ASP A 30 1.99 15.50 -2.76
C ASP A 30 2.82 14.19 -2.75
N PRO A 31 3.11 13.58 -3.92
CA PRO A 31 3.78 12.28 -4.02
C PRO A 31 5.17 12.28 -3.38
N ASP A 32 5.87 13.42 -3.36
CA ASP A 32 7.20 13.53 -2.73
C ASP A 32 7.12 13.55 -1.19
N ARG A 33 5.89 13.72 -0.65
CA ARG A 33 5.62 13.89 0.77
C ARG A 33 4.81 12.75 1.40
N VAL A 34 4.51 11.69 0.65
CA VAL A 34 3.80 10.51 1.17
C VAL A 34 4.59 9.23 0.90
N VAL A 35 4.53 8.30 1.85
CA VAL A 35 4.97 6.91 1.69
C VAL A 35 3.88 6.01 2.23
N VAL A 36 3.60 4.90 1.54
CA VAL A 36 2.69 3.85 2.02
C VAL A 36 3.52 2.66 2.50
N TYR A 37 3.29 2.21 3.73
CA TYR A 37 3.78 0.95 4.26
C TYR A 37 2.59 0.01 4.48
N ALA A 38 2.56 -1.11 3.76
CA ALA A 38 1.42 -2.01 3.79
C ALA A 38 1.82 -3.48 3.90
N SER A 39 0.94 -4.32 4.46
CA SER A 39 1.08 -5.77 4.37
C SER A 39 0.98 -6.26 2.91
N THR A 40 1.59 -7.41 2.62
CA THR A 40 1.46 -8.06 1.30
C THR A 40 0.15 -8.84 1.19
N TRP A 41 -0.64 -8.55 0.16
CA TRP A 41 -1.84 -9.32 -0.16
C TRP A 41 -1.47 -10.62 -0.89
N LYS A 42 -2.01 -11.75 -0.44
CA LYS A 42 -1.83 -13.12 -1.01
C LYS A 42 -0.37 -13.48 -1.30
N ARG A 43 0.18 -14.42 -0.52
CA ARG A 43 1.57 -14.90 -0.69
C ARG A 43 1.82 -15.80 -1.90
N GLY A 44 0.78 -16.15 -2.66
CA GLY A 44 0.94 -16.92 -3.90
C GLY A 44 1.64 -16.07 -4.96
N GLU A 45 2.28 -16.72 -5.93
CA GLU A 45 3.00 -16.07 -7.03
C GLU A 45 2.13 -15.05 -7.78
N GLU A 46 0.89 -15.42 -8.09
CA GLU A 46 -0.09 -14.52 -8.71
C GLU A 46 -0.39 -13.28 -7.85
N GLY A 47 -0.52 -13.46 -6.54
CA GLY A 47 -0.79 -12.37 -5.59
C GLY A 47 0.40 -11.42 -5.45
N ALA A 48 1.61 -11.98 -5.42
CA ALA A 48 2.85 -11.21 -5.42
C ALA A 48 3.03 -10.43 -6.73
N ALA A 49 2.77 -11.05 -7.88
CA ALA A 49 2.85 -10.41 -9.19
C ALA A 49 1.82 -9.28 -9.33
N ALA A 50 0.57 -9.51 -8.92
CA ALA A 50 -0.47 -8.48 -8.92
C ALA A 50 -0.11 -7.30 -8.00
N THR A 51 0.43 -7.60 -6.80
CA THR A 51 0.90 -6.58 -5.86
C THR A 51 2.02 -5.73 -6.46
N ALA A 52 3.03 -6.38 -7.06
CA ALA A 52 4.15 -5.69 -7.69
C ALA A 52 3.70 -4.84 -8.89
N ALA A 53 2.81 -5.36 -9.73
CA ALA A 53 2.26 -4.62 -10.87
C ALA A 53 1.51 -3.36 -10.42
N PHE A 54 0.64 -3.49 -9.42
CA PHE A 54 -0.08 -2.35 -8.85
C PHE A 54 0.89 -1.33 -8.22
N ASP A 55 1.84 -1.78 -7.41
CA ASP A 55 2.78 -0.89 -6.70
C ASP A 55 3.68 -0.11 -7.67
N ALA A 56 4.04 -0.69 -8.82
CA ALA A 56 4.84 -0.04 -9.85
C ALA A 56 4.11 1.12 -10.57
N GLU A 57 2.78 1.14 -10.54
CA GLU A 57 1.97 2.21 -11.14
C GLU A 57 1.78 3.42 -10.22
N GLN A 58 2.21 3.34 -8.96
CA GLN A 58 1.94 4.37 -7.97
C GLN A 58 2.87 5.56 -8.13
N PRO A 59 2.38 6.80 -7.97
CA PRO A 59 3.21 8.01 -8.07
C PRO A 59 4.06 8.26 -6.82
N PHE A 60 3.90 7.46 -5.77
CA PHE A 60 4.60 7.56 -4.50
C PHE A 60 5.15 6.18 -4.08
N PRO A 61 6.16 6.13 -3.18
CA PRO A 61 6.72 4.87 -2.71
C PRO A 61 5.69 4.02 -1.96
N VAL A 62 5.55 2.76 -2.37
CA VAL A 62 4.83 1.72 -1.64
C VAL A 62 5.85 0.68 -1.16
N VAL A 63 5.88 0.45 0.15
CA VAL A 63 6.73 -0.54 0.80
C VAL A 63 5.85 -1.67 1.32
N ARG A 64 6.16 -2.91 0.94
CA ARG A 64 5.43 -4.10 1.34
C ARG A 64 6.14 -4.88 2.43
N ASP A 65 5.47 -5.05 3.57
CA ASP A 65 5.86 -6.04 4.57
C ASP A 65 5.51 -7.45 4.07
N ARG A 66 6.35 -8.44 4.38
CA ARG A 66 6.17 -9.84 3.97
C ARG A 66 5.01 -10.54 4.70
N THR A 67 4.55 -9.95 5.81
CA THR A 67 3.37 -10.40 6.54
C THR A 67 2.09 -10.08 5.75
N THR A 68 1.04 -10.88 6.01
CA THR A 68 -0.30 -10.62 5.48
C THR A 68 -1.12 -9.72 6.41
N MET A 69 -0.58 -9.40 7.58
CA MET A 69 -1.18 -8.53 8.58
C MET A 69 -0.07 -8.00 9.49
N LEU A 70 -0.02 -6.68 9.62
CA LEU A 70 0.76 -5.92 10.58
C LEU A 70 0.04 -5.97 11.93
N LEU A 71 0.78 -6.32 12.97
CA LEU A 71 0.31 -6.38 14.36
C LEU A 71 1.23 -5.53 15.24
N PRO A 72 0.69 -4.82 16.26
CA PRO A 72 1.51 -4.16 17.26
C PRO A 72 2.38 -5.18 18.02
N THR A 73 3.60 -4.78 18.36
CA THR A 73 4.53 -5.54 19.21
C THR A 73 4.60 -4.95 20.60
#